data_AF-A0A0C2GV87-F1
#
_entry.id   AF-A0A0C2GV87-F1
#
_cell.length_a   1.000
_cell.length_b   1.000
_cell.length_c   1.000
_cell.angle_alpha   90.00
_cell.angle_beta   90.00
_cell.angle_gamma   90.00
#
_symmetry.space_group_name_H-M   'P 1'
#
loop_
_entity.id
_entity.type
_entity.pdbx_description
1 polymer ?
#
loop_
_entity_poly.entity_id
_entity_poly.type
_entity_poly.pdbx_seq_one_letter_code
_entity_poly.pdbx_strand_id
1 'polypeptide(L)'
;MPKPSEEVSETVEYHVLADGGFAQSTLMQAPFNQAADPIKANFNRRFSGASSIIENVFGILAARFRIFDQSMQGLPDNIMLLRSACLVGLFSSSQ
;
A
#
# COMPACT_ATOMS: atom_id res chain seq x y z
N MET A 1 -10.95 -35.75 -11.63
CA MET A 1 -11.27 -34.47 -10.97
C MET A 1 -10.16 -34.17 -9.99
N PRO A 2 -9.39 -33.08 -10.14
CA PRO A 2 -8.43 -32.71 -9.11
C PRO A 2 -9.23 -32.19 -7.89
N LYS A 3 -8.82 -32.66 -6.70
CA LYS A 3 -9.41 -32.26 -5.42
C LYS A 3 -9.06 -30.79 -5.14
N PRO A 4 -9.91 -30.04 -4.41
CA PRO A 4 -9.54 -28.70 -3.96
C PRO A 4 -8.34 -28.86 -3.03
N SER A 5 -7.20 -28.31 -3.45
CA SER A 5 -6.02 -28.17 -2.61
C SER A 5 -6.43 -27.42 -1.34
N GLU A 6 -6.16 -28.03 -0.19
CA GLU A 6 -6.32 -27.43 1.13
C GLU A 6 -5.64 -26.05 1.12
N GLU A 7 -6.44 -24.99 1.15
CA GLU A 7 -5.92 -23.64 1.42
C GLU A 7 -5.44 -23.64 2.87
N VAL A 8 -4.13 -23.73 3.04
CA VAL A 8 -3.49 -23.49 4.32
C VAL A 8 -3.76 -22.02 4.66
N SER A 9 -4.74 -21.82 5.55
CA SER A 9 -5.03 -20.54 6.21
C SER A 9 -3.86 -20.18 7.13
N GLU A 10 -2.72 -19.82 6.54
CA GLU A 10 -1.67 -19.12 7.28
C GLU A 10 -2.25 -17.77 7.71
N THR A 11 -2.39 -17.58 9.02
CA THR A 11 -2.80 -16.30 9.59
C THR A 11 -1.73 -15.28 9.27
N VAL A 12 -2.00 -14.44 8.27
CA VAL A 12 -1.09 -13.37 7.86
C VAL A 12 -1.22 -12.21 8.85
N GLU A 13 -0.10 -11.76 9.40
CA GLU A 13 -0.06 -10.66 10.38
C GLU A 13 -0.49 -9.31 9.78
N TYR A 14 -0.29 -9.11 8.48
CA TYR A 14 -0.67 -7.90 7.77
C TYR A 14 -1.00 -8.17 6.30
N HIS A 15 -1.89 -7.36 5.74
CA HIS A 15 -2.21 -7.40 4.32
C HIS A 15 -1.69 -6.15 3.62
N VAL A 16 -1.15 -6.33 2.41
CA VAL A 16 -0.74 -5.24 1.53
C VAL A 16 -1.92 -4.85 0.66
N LEU A 17 -2.29 -3.57 0.69
CA LEU A 17 -3.32 -3.05 -0.20
C LEU A 17 -2.74 -2.93 -1.61
N ALA A 18 -3.34 -3.60 -2.59
CA ALA A 18 -2.89 -3.59 -3.97
C ALA A 18 -4.02 -3.10 -4.90
N ASP A 19 -3.67 -2.29 -5.89
CA ASP A 19 -4.61 -1.75 -6.90
C ASP A 19 -4.81 -2.69 -8.10
N GLY A 20 -4.19 -3.87 -8.09
CA GLY A 20 -4.20 -4.82 -9.21
C GLY A 20 -3.10 -4.62 -10.25
N GLY A 21 -2.18 -3.65 -10.07
CA GLY A 21 -1.03 -3.43 -10.95
C GLY A 21 0.11 -4.44 -10.82
N PHE A 22 0.07 -5.31 -9.80
CA PHE A 22 1.04 -6.37 -9.57
C PHE A 22 0.35 -7.74 -9.56
N ALA A 23 1.10 -8.81 -9.83
CA ALA A 23 0.58 -10.17 -9.74
C ALA A 23 0.07 -10.43 -8.30
N GLN A 24 -1.20 -10.82 -8.19
CA GLN A 24 -1.87 -10.97 -6.91
C GLN A 24 -1.21 -12.09 -6.09
N SER A 25 -0.64 -11.73 -4.93
CA SER A 25 -0.10 -12.68 -3.95
C SER A 25 -1.09 -12.90 -2.81
N THR A 26 -0.87 -13.95 -2.00
CA THR A 26 -1.69 -14.26 -0.81
C THR A 26 -1.69 -13.13 0.23
N LEU A 27 -0.68 -12.26 0.20
CA LEU A 27 -0.56 -11.11 1.09
C LEU A 27 -1.34 -9.88 0.58
N MET A 28 -1.77 -9.87 -0.69
CA MET A 28 -2.40 -8.71 -1.32
C MET A 28 -3.92 -8.77 -1.19
N GLN A 29 -4.51 -7.66 -0.75
CA GLN A 29 -5.94 -7.44 -0.77
C GLN A 29 -6.31 -6.46 -1.87
N ALA A 30 -7.39 -6.77 -2.58
CA ALA A 30 -7.99 -5.94 -3.61
C ALA A 30 -9.45 -5.60 -3.22
N PRO A 31 -10.00 -4.47 -3.69
CA PRO A 31 -11.38 -4.11 -3.40
C PRO A 31 -12.35 -5.11 -4.04
N PHE A 32 -13.49 -5.34 -3.39
CA PHE A 32 -14.54 -6.20 -3.94
C PHE A 32 -15.26 -5.50 -5.12
N ASN A 33 -15.38 -6.18 -6.26
CA ASN A 33 -16.03 -5.65 -7.47
C ASN A 33 -17.53 -5.34 -7.28
N GLN A 34 -18.22 -6.09 -6.43
CA GLN A 34 -19.64 -5.89 -6.13
C GLN A 34 -19.85 -5.92 -4.61
N ALA A 35 -20.07 -4.74 -4.04
CA ALA A 35 -20.26 -4.54 -2.61
C ALA A 35 -21.74 -4.37 -2.24
N ALA A 36 -22.59 -5.32 -2.70
CA ALA A 36 -24.01 -5.34 -2.32
C ALA A 36 -24.20 -5.69 -0.82
N ASP A 37 -23.23 -6.41 -0.25
CA ASP A 37 -23.17 -6.72 1.18
C ASP A 37 -22.58 -5.54 1.96
N PRO A 38 -23.24 -5.07 3.05
CA PRO A 38 -22.75 -3.97 3.88
C PRO A 38 -21.35 -4.22 4.46
N ILE A 39 -20.95 -5.46 4.73
CA ILE A 39 -19.61 -5.79 5.23
C ILE A 39 -18.57 -5.51 4.14
N LYS A 40 -18.83 -5.94 2.91
CA LYS A 40 -17.95 -5.70 1.75
C LYS A 40 -17.87 -4.22 1.41
N ALA A 41 -18.99 -3.48 1.53
CA ALA A 41 -19.02 -2.04 1.33
C ALA A 41 -18.17 -1.30 2.38
N ASN A 42 -18.25 -1.69 3.65
CA ASN A 42 -17.41 -1.11 4.70
C ASN A 42 -15.92 -1.43 4.48
N PHE A 43 -15.58 -2.65 4.05
CA PHE A 43 -14.21 -2.99 3.65
C PHE A 43 -13.71 -2.11 2.51
N ASN A 44 -14.45 -2.01 1.40
CA ASN A 44 -14.08 -1.17 0.27
C ASN A 44 -13.92 0.30 0.67
N ARG A 45 -14.80 0.83 1.52
CA ARG A 45 -14.68 2.20 2.03
C ARG A 45 -13.36 2.42 2.79
N ARG A 46 -12.98 1.47 3.65
CA ARG A 46 -11.70 1.53 4.38
C ARG A 46 -10.51 1.39 3.44
N PHE A 47 -10.61 0.48 2.48
CA PHE A 47 -9.61 0.27 1.43
C PHE A 47 -9.35 1.58 0.66
N SER A 48 -10.40 2.20 0.12
CA SER A 48 -10.29 3.48 -0.59
C SER A 48 -9.74 4.60 0.30
N GLY A 49 -10.17 4.69 1.56
CA GLY A 49 -9.65 5.68 2.49
C GLY A 49 -8.15 5.53 2.75
N ALA A 50 -7.67 4.29 2.92
CA ALA A 50 -6.25 4.01 3.07
C ALA A 50 -5.46 4.39 1.80
N SER A 51 -5.96 4.05 0.61
CA SER A 51 -5.35 4.47 -0.66
C SER A 51 -5.26 5.99 -0.76
N SER A 52 -6.33 6.73 -0.44
CA SER A 52 -6.31 8.20 -0.47
C SER A 52 -5.31 8.81 0.51
N ILE A 53 -5.12 8.22 1.69
CA ILE A 53 -4.11 8.68 2.66
C ILE A 53 -2.70 8.47 2.08
N ILE A 54 -2.43 7.30 1.50
CA ILE A 54 -1.13 6.99 0.89
C ILE A 54 -0.82 7.96 -0.25
N GLU A 55 -1.80 8.21 -1.14
CA GLU A 55 -1.67 9.15 -2.24
C GLU A 55 -1.40 10.59 -1.75
N ASN A 56 -2.14 11.04 -0.72
CA ASN A 56 -1.93 12.37 -0.14
C ASN A 56 -0.53 12.52 0.47
N VAL A 57 -0.07 11.53 1.25
CA VAL A 57 1.27 11.57 1.84
C VAL A 57 2.34 11.57 0.75
N PHE A 58 2.18 10.72 -0.28
CA PHE A 58 3.13 10.68 -1.40
C PHE A 58 3.13 11.99 -2.19
N GLY A 59 1.97 12.61 -2.41
CA GLY A 59 1.85 13.92 -3.04
C GLY A 59 2.61 15.01 -2.27
N ILE A 60 2.48 15.05 -0.94
CA ILE A 60 3.23 16.00 -0.10
C ILE A 60 4.74 15.71 -0.17
N LEU A 61 5.14 14.43 -0.10
CA LEU A 61 6.54 14.03 -0.21
C LEU A 61 7.14 14.42 -1.55
N ALA A 62 6.44 14.16 -2.67
CA ALA A 62 6.91 14.50 -4.01
C ALA A 62 6.97 16.02 -4.24
N ALA A 63 6.00 16.77 -3.72
CA ALA A 63 6.01 18.23 -3.79
C ALA A 63 7.17 18.86 -3.01
N ARG A 64 7.52 18.29 -1.85
CA ARG A 64 8.60 18.79 -0.99
C ARG A 64 9.98 18.29 -1.41
N PHE A 65 10.07 17.01 -1.76
CA PHE A 65 11.30 16.31 -2.11
C PHE A 65 11.19 15.79 -3.54
N ARG A 66 11.72 16.60 -4.47
CA ARG A 66 11.70 16.33 -5.92
C ARG A 66 12.32 14.99 -6.33
N ILE A 67 13.11 14.36 -5.45
CA ILE A 67 13.69 13.04 -5.66
C ILE A 67 12.64 11.92 -5.80
N PHE A 68 11.43 12.08 -5.25
CA PHE A 68 10.35 11.09 -5.40
C PHE A 68 9.61 11.17 -6.75
N ASP A 69 9.80 12.26 -7.51
CA ASP A 69 9.24 12.43 -8.86
C ASP A 69 10.16 11.85 -9.95
N GLN A 70 11.37 11.41 -9.57
CA GLN A 70 12.36 10.85 -10.48
C GLN A 70 12.61 9.37 -10.21
N SER A 71 13.07 8.65 -11.23
CA SER A 71 13.59 7.31 -11.03
C SER A 71 14.80 7.38 -10.11
N MET A 72 14.67 6.77 -8.93
CA MET A 72 15.74 6.79 -7.93
C MET A 72 16.90 5.92 -8.40
N GLN A 73 18.06 6.54 -8.58
CA GLN A 73 19.31 5.84 -8.91
C GLN A 73 20.15 5.70 -7.65
N GLY A 74 20.31 4.47 -7.16
CA GLY A 74 21.08 4.21 -5.96
C GLY A 74 21.02 2.76 -5.50
N LEU A 75 21.87 2.42 -4.52
CA LEU A 75 21.81 1.14 -3.83
C LEU A 75 20.53 1.08 -2.97
N PRO A 76 19.88 -0.09 -2.85
CA PRO A 76 18.64 -0.26 -2.09
C PRO A 76 18.71 0.33 -0.67
N ASP A 77 19.81 0.10 0.04
CA ASP A 77 20.02 0.57 1.42
C ASP A 77 19.97 2.10 1.53
N ASN A 78 20.61 2.78 0.57
CA ASN A 78 20.64 4.25 0.54
C ASN A 78 19.27 4.83 0.22
N ILE A 79 18.51 4.17 -0.67
CA ILE A 79 17.15 4.57 -1.00
C ILE A 79 16.21 4.35 0.19
N MET A 80 16.35 3.25 0.93
CA MET A 80 15.58 3.01 2.14
C MET A 80 15.87 4.05 3.23
N LEU A 81 17.15 4.41 3.42
CA LEU A 81 17.55 5.45 4.35
C LEU A 81 16.98 6.81 3.97
N LEU A 82 17.09 7.19 2.70
CA LEU A 82 16.53 8.43 2.16
C LEU A 82 15.02 8.49 2.38
N ARG A 83 14.29 7.43 2.01
CA ARG A 83 12.83 7.37 2.17
C ARG A 83 12.41 7.55 3.63
N SER A 84 13.11 6.87 4.54
CA SER A 84 12.85 6.95 5.98
C SER A 84 13.12 8.36 6.52
N ALA A 85 14.24 8.98 6.11
CA ALA A 85 14.58 10.34 6.51
C ALA A 85 13.56 11.38 6.04
N CYS A 86 13.10 11.28 4.78
CA CYS A 86 12.07 12.18 4.23
C CYS A 86 10.72 12.04 4.95
N LEU A 87 10.32 10.82 5.30
CA LEU A 87 9.11 10.56 6.08
C LEU A 87 9.20 11.20 7.47
N VAL A 88 10.28 10.95 8.22
CA VAL A 88 10.48 11.57 9.55
C VAL A 88 10.53 13.10 9.45
N GLY A 89 11.25 13.63 8.46
CA GLY A 89 11.34 15.08 8.23
C GLY A 89 9.99 15.74 7.91
N LEU A 90 9.08 15.01 7.25
CA LEU A 90 7.70 15.47 7.05
C LEU A 90 6.96 15.61 8.38
N PHE A 91 7.02 14.59 9.25
CA PHE A 91 6.38 14.62 10.57
C PHE A 91 6.94 15.71 11.49
N SER A 92 8.26 15.92 11.50
CA SER A 92 8.89 16.97 12.30
C SER A 92 8.57 18.40 11.84
N SER A 93 8.14 18.58 10.58
CA SER A 93 7.79 19.89 10.02
C SER A 93 6.30 20.27 10.22
N SER A 94 5.48 19.34 10.70
CA SER A 94 4.04 19.52 10.95
C SER A 94 3.69 19.77 12.42
N GLN A 95 4.69 19.90 13.30
CA GLN A 95 4.57 20.25 14.72
C GLN A 95 4.99 21.69 14.97
#